data_AF-A0A4Q3XWS4-F1
#
_entry.id   AF-A0A4Q3XWS4-F1
#
_cell.length_a   1.000
_cell.length_b   1.000
_cell.length_c   1.000
_cell.angle_alpha   90.00
_cell.angle_beta   90.00
_cell.angle_gamma   90.00
#
_symmetry.space_group_name_H-M   'P 1'
#
loop_
_entity.id
_entity.type
_entity.pdbx_description
1 polymer ?
#
loop_
_entity_poly.entity_id
_entity_poly.type
_entity_poly.pdbx_seq_one_letter_code
_entity_poly.pdbx_strand_id
1 'polypeptide(L)'
;ASSDPSGCLVKLRLFAENLVKAVFAHHRLERSFQSNLNDLLNDDSFKSITPAVVLDKIHLLRIKGNHAAHGTLHPLQSGQIADFVKEAHELAKWFALSTGLLSRSKIPDWKGLPLAEPSKSELQREKKAALQKLAEQETLMAKLLADLEEARAQAVAAKKSETEKAAILSQAQQAANALDFSEQATRFKLIDEHLISSGWDVGPRGISTAEVGQEVEVLHQPTGSGIGYADYVLWGENGKPLAVIEAKKTAEDAQKGKMQAKYYADGLEKMHGQRPVIFYTNGYDIFIWDDAKTEPPRSLFGFYSRDSLDYAHFQSQLRESTIGALNPEEAITDRLYQIEAIKRVAETFDKRRRRALVIQATGTGKTRVAIALC
;
A
#
# COMPACT_ATOMS: atom_id res chain seq x y z
N ALA A 1 -7.08 -17.52 -17.27
CA ALA A 1 -6.14 -16.78 -16.39
C ALA A 1 -4.86 -16.45 -17.16
N SER A 2 -4.18 -17.43 -17.74
CA SER A 2 -2.92 -17.20 -18.48
C SER A 2 -3.07 -16.44 -19.81
N SER A 3 -4.22 -16.56 -20.48
CA SER A 3 -4.48 -15.92 -21.78
C SER A 3 -4.98 -14.46 -21.70
N ASP A 4 -5.37 -13.99 -20.52
CA ASP A 4 -5.79 -12.60 -20.26
C ASP A 4 -5.44 -12.22 -18.80
N PRO A 5 -4.16 -11.88 -18.54
CA PRO A 5 -3.68 -11.51 -17.20
C PRO A 5 -4.43 -10.30 -16.61
N SER A 6 -4.61 -9.24 -17.39
CA SER A 6 -5.27 -8.01 -16.94
C SER A 6 -6.74 -8.25 -16.58
N GLY A 7 -7.50 -8.93 -17.44
CA GLY A 7 -8.89 -9.28 -17.15
C GLY A 7 -9.02 -10.23 -15.96
N CYS A 8 -8.04 -11.11 -15.74
CA CYS A 8 -7.97 -11.95 -14.55
C CYS A 8 -7.85 -11.10 -13.27
N LEU A 9 -6.90 -10.17 -13.22
CA LEU A 9 -6.66 -9.31 -12.06
C LEU A 9 -7.86 -8.40 -11.72
N VAL A 10 -8.54 -7.85 -12.73
CA VAL A 10 -9.77 -7.07 -12.53
C VAL A 10 -10.85 -7.93 -11.87
N LYS A 11 -11.02 -9.18 -12.32
CA LYS A 11 -11.98 -10.12 -11.72
C LYS A 11 -11.59 -10.55 -10.31
N LEU A 12 -10.30 -10.70 -10.02
CA LEU A 12 -9.83 -11.02 -8.67
C LEU A 12 -10.10 -9.85 -7.70
N ARG A 13 -9.97 -8.60 -8.14
CA ARG A 13 -10.39 -7.44 -7.36
C ARG A 13 -11.91 -7.43 -7.13
N LEU A 14 -12.71 -7.74 -8.14
CA LEU A 14 -14.17 -7.84 -7.99
C LEU A 14 -14.56 -8.96 -7.01
N PHE A 15 -13.87 -10.10 -7.07
CA PHE A 15 -14.01 -11.16 -6.08
C PHE A 15 -13.70 -10.67 -4.66
N ALA A 16 -12.57 -9.97 -4.47
CA ALA A 16 -12.17 -9.41 -3.20
C ALA A 16 -13.21 -8.41 -2.66
N GLU A 17 -13.79 -7.58 -3.54
CA GLU A 17 -14.86 -6.66 -3.18
C GLU A 17 -16.12 -7.38 -2.68
N ASN A 18 -16.56 -8.40 -3.41
CA ASN A 18 -17.73 -9.19 -3.05
C ASN A 18 -17.49 -10.01 -1.77
N LEU A 19 -16.28 -10.49 -1.55
CA LEU A 19 -15.87 -11.17 -0.31
C LEU A 19 -16.02 -10.24 0.89
N VAL A 20 -15.48 -9.02 0.81
CA VAL A 20 -15.62 -8.02 1.88
C VAL A 20 -17.10 -7.72 2.14
N LYS A 21 -17.88 -7.45 1.08
CA LYS A 21 -19.34 -7.24 1.21
C LYS A 21 -20.04 -8.42 1.90
N ALA A 22 -19.64 -9.65 1.59
CA ALA A 22 -20.18 -10.86 2.20
C ALA A 22 -19.81 -11.00 3.69
N VAL A 23 -18.59 -10.61 4.11
CA VAL A 23 -18.19 -10.56 5.52
C VAL A 23 -19.03 -9.54 6.28
N PHE A 24 -19.18 -8.32 5.76
CA PHE A 24 -20.07 -7.30 6.32
C PHE A 24 -21.52 -7.82 6.42
N ALA A 25 -21.98 -8.56 5.41
CA ALA A 25 -23.31 -9.14 5.41
C ALA A 25 -23.46 -10.24 6.49
N HIS A 26 -22.55 -11.21 6.52
CA HIS A 26 -22.61 -12.33 7.45
C HIS A 26 -22.52 -11.86 8.91
N HIS A 27 -21.59 -10.96 9.22
CA HIS A 27 -21.42 -10.45 10.58
C HIS A 27 -22.28 -9.23 10.90
N ARG A 28 -23.19 -8.79 10.02
CA ARG A 28 -24.08 -7.63 10.25
C ARG A 28 -23.34 -6.38 10.73
N LEU A 29 -22.20 -6.09 10.11
CA LEU A 29 -21.43 -4.88 10.40
C LEU A 29 -22.15 -3.65 9.81
N GLU A 30 -22.04 -2.51 10.50
CA GLU A 30 -22.47 -1.22 9.96
C GLU A 30 -21.62 -0.88 8.73
N ARG A 31 -22.25 -0.42 7.65
CA ARG A 31 -21.56 0.08 6.46
C ARG A 31 -21.64 1.59 6.46
N SER A 32 -20.53 2.27 6.24
CA SER A 32 -20.55 3.70 5.94
C SER A 32 -21.21 3.93 4.57
N PHE A 33 -21.98 5.02 4.47
CA PHE A 33 -22.74 5.36 3.27
C PHE A 33 -21.79 5.59 2.08
N GLN A 34 -22.02 4.89 0.96
CA GLN A 34 -21.20 4.97 -0.28
C GLN A 34 -19.72 4.57 -0.13
N SER A 35 -19.43 3.55 0.67
CA SER A 35 -18.06 3.05 0.82
C SER A 35 -17.54 2.35 -0.45
N ASN A 36 -16.42 2.82 -1.01
CA ASN A 36 -15.68 2.04 -2.00
C ASN A 36 -14.89 0.90 -1.31
N LEU A 37 -14.29 -0.01 -2.07
CA LEU A 37 -13.53 -1.14 -1.49
C LEU A 37 -12.40 -0.70 -0.54
N ASN A 38 -11.71 0.41 -0.83
CA ASN A 38 -10.67 0.93 0.07
C ASN A 38 -11.27 1.46 1.38
N ASP A 39 -12.45 2.08 1.34
CA ASP A 39 -13.13 2.58 2.54
C ASP A 39 -13.58 1.40 3.42
N LEU A 40 -14.17 0.36 2.82
CA LEU A 40 -14.58 -0.85 3.54
C LEU A 40 -13.41 -1.59 4.20
N LEU A 41 -12.26 -1.63 3.53
CA LEU A 41 -11.05 -2.22 4.10
C LEU A 41 -10.45 -1.39 5.24
N ASN A 42 -10.69 -0.08 5.21
CA ASN A 42 -10.19 0.83 6.24
C ASN A 42 -11.13 1.02 7.43
N ASP A 43 -12.37 0.55 7.32
CA ASP A 43 -13.39 0.66 8.36
C ASP A 43 -12.98 -0.10 9.64
N ASP A 44 -13.07 0.58 10.79
CA ASP A 44 -12.68 0.03 12.08
C ASP A 44 -13.50 -1.21 12.47
N SER A 45 -14.78 -1.26 12.09
CA SER A 45 -15.64 -2.41 12.38
C SER A 45 -15.16 -3.66 11.63
N PHE A 46 -14.68 -3.49 10.39
CA PHE A 46 -14.13 -4.58 9.59
C PHE A 46 -12.76 -5.03 10.07
N LYS A 47 -11.86 -4.07 10.33
CA LYS A 47 -10.52 -4.33 10.86
C LYS A 47 -10.57 -5.04 12.21
N SER A 48 -11.54 -4.71 13.06
CA SER A 48 -11.69 -5.31 14.39
C SER A 48 -12.05 -6.81 14.38
N ILE A 49 -12.56 -7.34 13.26
CA ILE A 49 -12.98 -8.75 13.16
C ILE A 49 -12.19 -9.55 12.12
N THR A 50 -11.26 -8.91 11.40
CA THR A 50 -10.54 -9.52 10.28
C THR A 50 -9.05 -9.61 10.63
N PRO A 51 -8.44 -10.81 10.57
CA PRO A 51 -7.00 -10.97 10.80
C PRO A 51 -6.17 -10.14 9.82
N ALA A 52 -5.05 -9.59 10.29
CA ALA A 52 -4.16 -8.76 9.48
C ALA A 52 -3.74 -9.46 8.17
N VAL A 53 -3.31 -10.72 8.23
CA VAL A 53 -2.91 -11.47 7.03
C VAL A 53 -4.02 -11.62 5.98
N VAL A 54 -5.30 -11.60 6.40
CA VAL A 54 -6.44 -11.66 5.49
C VAL A 54 -6.67 -10.30 4.84
N LEU A 55 -6.59 -9.22 5.63
CA LEU A 55 -6.57 -7.86 5.10
C LEU A 55 -5.47 -7.73 4.05
N ASP A 56 -4.27 -8.24 4.32
CA ASP A 56 -3.09 -8.11 3.45
C ASP A 56 -3.36 -8.74 2.09
N LYS A 57 -3.91 -9.96 2.09
CA LYS A 57 -4.28 -10.67 0.86
C LYS A 57 -5.38 -9.93 0.08
N ILE A 58 -6.36 -9.33 0.74
CA ILE A 58 -7.42 -8.54 0.07
C ILE A 58 -6.83 -7.26 -0.55
N HIS A 59 -5.95 -6.56 0.19
CA HIS A 59 -5.25 -5.38 -0.31
C HIS A 59 -4.37 -5.70 -1.52
N LEU A 60 -3.68 -6.85 -1.50
CA LEU A 60 -2.87 -7.33 -2.62
C LEU A 60 -3.72 -7.46 -3.90
N LEU A 61 -4.86 -8.15 -3.83
CA LEU A 61 -5.77 -8.30 -4.97
C LEU A 61 -6.35 -6.97 -5.45
N ARG A 62 -6.67 -6.07 -4.52
CA ARG A 62 -7.16 -4.72 -4.83
C ARG A 62 -6.13 -3.90 -5.60
N ILE A 63 -4.90 -3.82 -5.11
CA ILE A 63 -3.81 -3.02 -5.71
C ILE A 63 -3.53 -3.53 -7.13
N LYS A 64 -3.35 -4.84 -7.29
CA LYS A 64 -3.13 -5.44 -8.61
C LYS A 64 -4.29 -5.25 -9.59
N GLY A 65 -5.53 -5.44 -9.13
CA GLY A 65 -6.70 -5.22 -9.96
C GLY A 65 -6.91 -3.76 -10.35
N ASN A 66 -6.52 -2.80 -9.51
CA ASN A 66 -6.52 -1.38 -9.86
C ASN A 66 -5.53 -1.09 -11.00
N HIS A 67 -4.28 -1.56 -10.89
CA HIS A 67 -3.30 -1.37 -11.96
C HIS A 67 -3.75 -2.00 -13.28
N ALA A 68 -4.34 -3.19 -13.23
CA ALA A 68 -4.90 -3.85 -14.41
C ALA A 68 -6.04 -3.04 -15.05
N ALA A 69 -6.95 -2.48 -14.23
CA ALA A 69 -8.09 -1.69 -14.71
C ALA A 69 -7.66 -0.34 -15.32
N HIS A 70 -6.64 0.30 -14.74
CA HIS A 70 -6.15 1.61 -15.18
C HIS A 70 -5.07 1.54 -16.26
N GLY A 71 -4.69 0.33 -16.71
CA GLY A 71 -3.69 0.15 -17.77
C GLY A 71 -2.26 0.43 -17.33
N THR A 72 -1.99 0.51 -16.03
CA THR A 72 -0.66 0.77 -15.45
C THR A 72 0.00 -0.54 -14.97
N LEU A 73 -0.35 -1.66 -15.57
CA LEU A 73 0.16 -2.96 -15.14
C LEU A 73 1.59 -3.14 -15.65
N HIS A 74 2.55 -3.27 -14.74
CA HIS A 74 3.91 -3.68 -15.10
C HIS A 74 3.93 -5.13 -15.63
N PRO A 75 4.92 -5.49 -16.48
CA PRO A 75 5.09 -6.85 -16.95
C PRO A 75 5.13 -7.83 -15.79
N LEU A 76 4.26 -8.85 -15.83
CA LEU A 76 4.17 -9.86 -14.79
C LEU A 76 5.22 -10.94 -15.02
N GLN A 77 5.83 -11.41 -13.94
CA GLN A 77 6.75 -12.55 -13.98
C GLN A 77 5.98 -13.86 -14.24
N SER A 78 6.67 -14.86 -14.80
CA SER A 78 6.12 -16.19 -15.02
C SER A 78 5.55 -16.78 -13.73
N GLY A 79 4.27 -17.17 -13.75
CA GLY A 79 3.58 -17.77 -12.60
C GLY A 79 2.87 -16.79 -11.67
N GLN A 80 3.13 -15.47 -11.72
CA GLN A 80 2.50 -14.50 -10.81
C GLN A 80 0.97 -14.49 -10.87
N ILE A 81 0.37 -14.67 -12.05
CA ILE A 81 -1.10 -14.79 -12.16
C ILE A 81 -1.63 -16.01 -11.41
N ALA A 82 -0.92 -17.15 -11.48
CA ALA A 82 -1.31 -18.35 -10.74
C ALA A 82 -1.25 -18.10 -9.23
N ASP A 83 -0.25 -17.35 -8.77
CA ASP A 83 -0.14 -16.96 -7.37
C ASP A 83 -1.32 -16.09 -6.93
N PHE A 84 -1.70 -15.06 -7.69
CA PHE A 84 -2.86 -14.23 -7.31
C PHE A 84 -4.18 -15.00 -7.31
N VAL A 85 -4.35 -15.97 -8.22
CA VAL A 85 -5.54 -16.85 -8.19
C VAL A 85 -5.49 -17.77 -6.96
N LYS A 86 -4.30 -18.26 -6.58
CA LYS A 86 -4.11 -19.02 -5.34
C LYS A 86 -4.45 -18.18 -4.10
N GLU A 87 -4.02 -16.92 -4.05
CA GLU A 87 -4.38 -15.98 -2.96
C GLU A 87 -5.90 -15.81 -2.84
N ALA A 88 -6.61 -15.67 -3.97
CA ALA A 88 -8.06 -15.59 -3.98
C ALA A 88 -8.74 -16.89 -3.53
N HIS A 89 -8.20 -18.04 -3.93
CA HIS A 89 -8.67 -19.34 -3.45
C HIS A 89 -8.50 -19.46 -1.93
N GLU A 90 -7.34 -19.09 -1.40
CA GLU A 90 -7.06 -19.06 0.03
C GLU A 90 -8.05 -18.15 0.79
N LEU A 91 -8.32 -16.95 0.29
CA LEU A 91 -9.33 -16.04 0.84
C LEU A 91 -10.74 -16.66 0.85
N ALA A 92 -11.12 -17.40 -0.20
CA ALA A 92 -12.38 -18.13 -0.23
C ALA A 92 -12.44 -19.24 0.84
N LYS A 93 -11.34 -20.00 1.03
CA LYS A 93 -11.24 -21.00 2.11
C LYS A 93 -11.41 -20.33 3.47
N TRP A 94 -10.74 -19.21 3.69
CA TRP A 94 -10.82 -18.46 4.95
C TRP A 94 -12.24 -18.01 5.25
N PHE A 95 -12.93 -17.42 4.27
CA PHE A 95 -14.31 -16.99 4.44
C PHE A 95 -15.23 -18.17 4.78
N ALA A 96 -15.08 -19.30 4.07
CA ALA A 96 -15.90 -20.48 4.31
C ALA A 96 -15.70 -21.06 5.73
N LEU A 97 -14.47 -21.04 6.26
CA LEU A 97 -14.16 -21.50 7.62
C LEU A 97 -14.61 -20.50 8.69
N SER A 98 -14.30 -19.22 8.51
CA SER A 98 -14.58 -18.16 9.50
C SER A 98 -16.07 -17.91 9.70
N THR A 99 -16.88 -18.14 8.67
CA THR A 99 -18.36 -18.04 8.74
C THR A 99 -19.05 -19.37 9.08
N GLY A 100 -18.30 -20.46 9.17
CA GLY A 100 -18.85 -21.80 9.39
C GLY A 100 -19.63 -22.40 8.21
N LEU A 101 -19.54 -21.81 7.01
CA LEU A 101 -20.17 -22.32 5.79
C LEU A 101 -19.69 -23.74 5.43
N LEU A 102 -18.39 -24.02 5.61
CA LEU A 102 -17.79 -25.33 5.33
C LEU A 102 -16.83 -25.73 6.45
N SER A 103 -16.78 -27.03 6.73
CA SER A 103 -15.75 -27.64 7.59
C SER A 103 -14.46 -27.85 6.80
N ARG A 104 -13.30 -27.84 7.48
CA ARG A 104 -11.97 -28.03 6.86
C ARG A 104 -11.89 -29.25 5.93
N SER A 105 -12.53 -30.36 6.30
CA SER A 105 -12.56 -31.60 5.52
C SER A 105 -13.30 -31.50 4.18
N LYS A 106 -14.18 -30.51 4.00
CA LYS A 106 -15.00 -30.34 2.79
C LYS A 106 -14.42 -29.30 1.83
N ILE A 107 -13.33 -28.64 2.21
CA ILE A 107 -12.72 -27.60 1.39
C ILE A 107 -11.64 -28.23 0.50
N PRO A 108 -11.76 -28.15 -0.84
CA PRO A 108 -10.77 -28.71 -1.73
C PRO A 108 -9.43 -27.97 -1.61
N ASP A 109 -8.33 -28.71 -1.81
CA ASP A 109 -7.01 -28.12 -1.92
C ASP A 109 -6.77 -27.48 -3.29
N TRP A 110 -5.84 -26.53 -3.32
CA TRP A 110 -5.46 -25.84 -4.53
C TRP A 110 -4.80 -26.80 -5.53
N LYS A 111 -5.33 -26.87 -6.75
CA LYS A 111 -4.85 -27.78 -7.81
C LYS A 111 -4.04 -27.09 -8.92
N GLY A 112 -3.67 -25.82 -8.75
CA GLY A 112 -3.00 -25.05 -9.80
C GLY A 112 -3.92 -24.66 -10.95
N LEU A 113 -3.40 -23.85 -11.88
CA LEU A 113 -4.09 -23.55 -13.13
C LEU A 113 -3.89 -24.70 -14.12
N PRO A 114 -4.92 -25.10 -14.88
CA PRO A 114 -4.77 -26.14 -15.90
C PRO A 114 -3.75 -25.71 -16.97
N LEU A 115 -2.86 -26.64 -17.33
CA LEU A 115 -1.74 -26.42 -18.27
C LEU A 115 -2.18 -26.40 -19.75
N ALA A 116 -3.33 -27.00 -20.07
CA ALA A 116 -3.86 -27.04 -21.42
C ALA A 116 -4.68 -25.78 -21.72
N GLU A 117 -4.32 -25.04 -22.76
CA GLU A 117 -5.25 -24.10 -23.38
C GLU A 117 -6.38 -24.92 -24.01
N PRO A 118 -7.64 -24.80 -23.53
CA PRO A 118 -8.76 -25.44 -24.21
C PRO A 118 -8.87 -24.86 -25.62
N SER A 119 -9.34 -25.63 -26.60
CA SER A 119 -9.44 -25.13 -27.97
C SER A 119 -10.28 -23.84 -28.02
N LYS A 120 -9.99 -22.94 -28.96
CA LYS A 120 -10.67 -21.63 -29.08
C LYS A 120 -12.21 -21.76 -29.12
N SER A 121 -12.72 -22.87 -29.67
CA SER A 121 -14.16 -23.18 -29.73
C SER A 121 -14.72 -23.71 -28.40
N GLU A 122 -13.96 -24.54 -27.66
CA GLU A 122 -14.31 -24.99 -26.32
C GLU A 122 -14.30 -23.82 -25.32
N LEU A 123 -13.25 -22.99 -25.35
CA LEU A 123 -13.17 -21.75 -24.56
C LEU A 123 -14.34 -20.81 -24.85
N GLN A 124 -14.75 -20.63 -26.11
CA GLN A 124 -15.90 -19.78 -26.44
C GLN A 124 -17.22 -20.36 -25.95
N ARG A 125 -17.42 -21.68 -26.07
CA ARG A 125 -18.64 -22.36 -25.61
C ARG A 125 -18.73 -22.39 -24.09
N GLU A 126 -17.64 -22.72 -23.40
CA GLU A 126 -17.56 -22.68 -21.93
C GLU A 126 -17.64 -21.25 -21.40
N LYS A 127 -16.96 -20.28 -22.03
CA LYS A 127 -17.06 -18.86 -21.65
C LYS A 127 -18.48 -18.33 -21.83
N LYS A 128 -19.17 -18.68 -22.92
CA LYS A 128 -20.57 -18.27 -23.14
C LYS A 128 -21.50 -18.90 -22.11
N ALA A 129 -21.37 -20.20 -21.86
CA ALA A 129 -22.18 -20.90 -20.87
C ALA A 129 -21.90 -20.42 -19.43
N ALA A 130 -20.63 -20.19 -19.09
CA ALA A 130 -20.21 -19.67 -17.79
C ALA A 130 -20.61 -18.20 -17.61
N LEU A 131 -20.53 -17.36 -18.64
CA LEU A 131 -21.02 -15.98 -18.60
C LEU A 131 -22.55 -15.91 -18.46
N GLN A 132 -23.29 -16.80 -19.14
CA GLN A 132 -24.74 -16.88 -18.97
C GLN A 132 -25.10 -17.28 -17.55
N LYS A 133 -24.46 -18.34 -17.04
CA LYS A 133 -24.68 -18.83 -15.68
C LYS A 133 -24.23 -17.80 -14.62
N LEU A 134 -23.15 -17.07 -14.87
CA LEU A 134 -22.68 -15.98 -14.02
C LEU A 134 -23.65 -14.81 -14.05
N ALA A 135 -24.16 -14.40 -15.22
CA ALA A 135 -25.15 -13.33 -15.34
C ALA A 135 -26.48 -13.69 -14.65
N GLU A 136 -26.92 -14.95 -14.76
CA GLU A 136 -28.07 -15.48 -14.02
C GLU A 136 -27.82 -15.50 -12.50
N GLN A 137 -26.62 -15.89 -12.07
CA GLN A 137 -26.23 -15.85 -10.66
C GLN A 137 -26.09 -14.41 -10.14
N GLU A 138 -25.55 -13.48 -10.93
CA GLU A 138 -25.39 -12.06 -10.59
C GLU A 138 -26.75 -11.37 -10.47
N THR A 139 -27.69 -11.65 -11.38
CA THR A 139 -29.06 -11.13 -11.29
C THR A 139 -29.81 -11.69 -10.09
N LEU A 140 -29.68 -13.00 -9.83
CA LEU A 140 -30.24 -13.63 -8.63
C LEU A 140 -29.63 -13.05 -7.34
N MET A 141 -28.31 -12.87 -7.33
CA MET A 141 -27.56 -12.37 -6.17
C MET A 141 -27.81 -10.89 -5.93
N ALA A 142 -27.93 -10.07 -6.98
CA ALA A 142 -28.33 -8.67 -6.89
C ALA A 142 -29.75 -8.53 -6.33
N LYS A 143 -30.68 -9.41 -6.74
CA LYS A 143 -32.03 -9.45 -6.19
C LYS A 143 -32.04 -9.84 -4.71
N LEU A 144 -31.32 -10.91 -4.36
CA LEU A 144 -31.16 -11.33 -2.96
C LEU A 144 -30.49 -10.25 -2.09
N LEU A 145 -29.51 -9.52 -2.62
CA LEU A 145 -28.85 -8.42 -1.93
C LEU A 145 -29.80 -7.23 -1.73
N ALA A 146 -30.62 -6.90 -2.72
CA ALA A 146 -31.64 -5.86 -2.60
C ALA A 146 -32.70 -6.22 -1.55
N ASP A 147 -33.21 -7.45 -1.59
CA ASP A 147 -34.18 -7.96 -0.60
C ASP A 147 -33.57 -7.96 0.83
N LEU A 148 -32.28 -8.28 0.95
CA LEU A 148 -31.55 -8.30 2.21
C LEU A 148 -31.24 -6.88 2.72
N GLU A 149 -30.94 -5.92 1.83
CA GLU A 149 -30.80 -4.51 2.20
C GLU A 149 -32.13 -3.87 2.59
N GLU A 150 -33.24 -4.22 1.94
CA GLU A 150 -34.58 -3.77 2.31
C GLU A 150 -35.01 -4.33 3.69
N ALA A 151 -34.77 -5.62 3.93
CA ALA A 151 -34.98 -6.24 5.24
C ALA A 151 -34.09 -5.64 6.34
N ARG A 152 -32.91 -5.12 5.99
CA ARG A 152 -31.98 -4.43 6.91
C ARG A 152 -32.35 -2.98 7.16
N ALA A 153 -32.86 -2.26 6.17
CA ALA A 153 -33.37 -0.91 6.36
C ALA A 153 -34.53 -0.89 7.39
N GLN A 154 -35.26 -2.01 7.49
CA GLN A 154 -36.32 -2.22 8.48
C GLN A 154 -35.80 -2.71 9.85
N ALA A 155 -34.57 -3.24 9.93
CA ALA A 155 -33.94 -3.70 11.16
C ALA A 155 -32.82 -2.74 11.59
N VAL A 156 -33.16 -1.74 12.43
CA VAL A 156 -32.15 -0.88 13.08
C VAL A 156 -31.11 -1.77 13.76
N ALA A 157 -29.88 -1.74 13.24
CA ALA A 157 -28.79 -2.59 13.68
C ALA A 157 -28.35 -2.18 15.09
N ALA A 158 -28.50 -3.08 16.06
CA ALA A 158 -27.77 -2.98 17.31
C ALA A 158 -26.27 -3.12 17.00
N LYS A 159 -25.47 -2.14 17.41
CA LYS A 159 -24.01 -2.22 17.35
C LYS A 159 -23.54 -3.46 18.10
N LYS A 160 -22.75 -4.30 17.44
CA LYS A 160 -22.13 -5.47 18.09
C LYS A 160 -21.25 -5.02 19.25
N SER A 161 -21.37 -5.71 20.38
CA SER A 161 -20.51 -5.45 21.54
C SER A 161 -19.06 -5.83 21.22
N GLU A 162 -18.12 -5.28 21.99
CA GLU A 162 -16.71 -5.65 21.89
C GLU A 162 -16.47 -7.15 22.15
N THR A 163 -17.28 -7.78 22.99
CA THR A 163 -17.19 -9.22 23.27
C THR A 163 -17.58 -10.07 22.05
N GLU A 164 -18.60 -9.66 21.29
CA GLU A 164 -19.00 -10.35 20.05
C GLU A 164 -17.95 -10.18 18.95
N LYS A 165 -17.39 -8.97 18.81
CA LYS A 165 -16.29 -8.72 17.85
C LYS A 165 -15.06 -9.56 18.18
N ALA A 166 -14.69 -9.65 19.47
CA ALA A 166 -13.56 -10.46 19.91
C ALA A 166 -13.76 -11.97 19.62
N ALA A 167 -14.98 -12.48 19.80
CA ALA A 167 -15.30 -13.87 19.46
C ALA A 167 -15.18 -14.13 17.95
N ILE A 168 -15.68 -13.21 17.12
CA ILE A 168 -15.57 -13.31 15.65
C ILE A 168 -14.10 -13.24 15.23
N LEU A 169 -13.33 -12.30 15.78
CA LEU A 169 -11.90 -12.18 15.48
C LEU A 169 -11.16 -13.46 15.87
N SER A 170 -11.48 -14.06 17.02
CA SER A 170 -10.88 -15.32 17.46
C SER A 170 -11.15 -16.45 16.45
N GLN A 171 -12.40 -16.60 16.01
CA GLN A 171 -12.78 -17.59 15.00
C GLN A 171 -12.11 -17.33 13.64
N ALA A 172 -12.06 -16.07 13.21
CA ALA A 172 -11.40 -15.67 11.99
C ALA A 172 -9.87 -15.93 12.04
N GLN A 173 -9.25 -15.71 13.19
CA GLN A 173 -7.84 -15.97 13.43
C GLN A 173 -7.55 -17.48 13.43
N GLN A 174 -8.41 -18.30 14.05
CA GLN A 174 -8.29 -19.75 13.99
C GLN A 174 -8.39 -20.26 12.54
N ALA A 175 -9.30 -19.70 11.74
CA ALA A 175 -9.42 -20.03 10.32
C ALA A 175 -8.16 -19.63 9.53
N ALA A 176 -7.60 -18.43 9.76
CA ALA A 176 -6.37 -17.99 9.11
C ALA A 176 -5.17 -18.87 9.49
N ASN A 177 -5.02 -19.22 10.77
CA ASN A 177 -3.97 -20.10 11.26
C ASN A 177 -4.11 -21.53 10.69
N ALA A 178 -5.34 -22.06 10.59
CA ALA A 178 -5.60 -23.38 10.04
C ALA A 178 -5.25 -23.50 8.54
N LEU A 179 -5.18 -22.39 7.83
CA LEU A 179 -4.80 -22.30 6.43
C LEU A 179 -3.31 -21.99 6.23
N ASP A 180 -2.52 -21.95 7.31
CA ASP A 180 -1.08 -21.69 7.29
C ASP A 180 -0.72 -20.41 6.53
N PHE A 181 -1.54 -19.36 6.67
CA PHE A 181 -1.28 -18.09 6.02
C PHE A 181 0.02 -17.47 6.55
N SER A 182 1.00 -17.30 5.66
CA SER A 182 2.24 -16.59 5.99
C SER A 182 2.01 -15.08 5.88
N GLU A 183 1.88 -14.41 7.03
CA GLU A 183 1.89 -12.95 7.14
C GLU A 183 3.16 -12.38 6.51
N GLN A 184 4.31 -12.95 6.82
CA GLN A 184 5.60 -12.49 6.30
C GLN A 184 5.63 -12.50 4.78
N ALA A 185 5.21 -13.60 4.14
CA ALA A 185 5.19 -13.70 2.68
C ALA A 185 4.20 -12.71 2.06
N THR A 186 3.04 -12.52 2.69
CA THR A 186 2.03 -11.58 2.19
C THR A 186 2.50 -10.12 2.33
N ARG A 187 3.14 -9.79 3.45
CA ARG A 187 3.74 -8.47 3.70
C ARG A 187 4.78 -8.10 2.66
N PHE A 188 5.72 -8.99 2.37
CA PHE A 188 6.75 -8.70 1.37
C PHE A 188 6.14 -8.57 -0.04
N LYS A 189 5.16 -9.41 -0.40
CA LYS A 189 4.42 -9.22 -1.66
C LYS A 189 3.77 -7.84 -1.74
N LEU A 190 3.15 -7.35 -0.67
CA LEU A 190 2.56 -6.00 -0.64
C LEU A 190 3.61 -4.90 -0.84
N ILE A 191 4.76 -5.00 -0.16
CA ILE A 191 5.85 -4.04 -0.29
C ILE A 191 6.42 -4.05 -1.72
N ASP A 192 6.65 -5.23 -2.29
CA ASP A 192 7.10 -5.42 -3.66
C ASP A 192 6.13 -4.75 -4.64
N GLU A 193 4.81 -4.90 -4.42
CA GLU A 193 3.79 -4.22 -5.24
C GLU A 193 3.87 -2.70 -5.15
N HIS A 194 4.08 -2.15 -3.96
CA HIS A 194 4.24 -0.72 -3.78
C HIS A 194 5.50 -0.20 -4.49
N LEU A 195 6.60 -0.95 -4.46
CA LEU A 195 7.84 -0.60 -5.17
C LEU A 195 7.67 -0.66 -6.68
N ILE A 196 7.09 -1.74 -7.21
CA ILE A 196 6.79 -1.89 -8.64
C ILE A 196 5.87 -0.76 -9.10
N SER A 197 4.84 -0.42 -8.32
CA SER A 197 3.93 0.69 -8.65
C SER A 197 4.61 2.06 -8.69
N SER A 198 5.77 2.19 -8.03
CA SER A 198 6.61 3.40 -8.02
C SER A 198 7.67 3.37 -9.14
N GLY A 199 7.65 2.35 -9.99
CA GLY A 199 8.51 2.21 -11.17
C GLY A 199 9.80 1.41 -10.93
N TRP A 200 9.97 0.76 -9.79
CA TRP A 200 11.18 -0.04 -9.48
C TRP A 200 11.11 -1.45 -10.08
N ASP A 201 12.24 -1.93 -10.60
CA ASP A 201 12.41 -3.34 -10.99
C ASP A 201 12.70 -4.22 -9.76
N VAL A 202 11.68 -4.96 -9.29
CA VAL A 202 11.78 -5.86 -8.13
C VAL A 202 11.88 -7.31 -8.60
N GLY A 203 13.00 -7.95 -8.26
CA GLY A 203 13.25 -9.36 -8.53
C GLY A 203 12.44 -10.30 -7.63
N PRO A 204 12.42 -11.62 -7.92
CA PRO A 204 11.84 -12.61 -7.01
C PRO A 204 12.41 -12.50 -5.59
N ARG A 205 11.66 -12.94 -4.57
CA ARG A 205 12.08 -12.74 -3.17
C ARG A 205 13.50 -13.28 -2.92
N GLY A 206 14.34 -12.43 -2.33
CA GLY A 206 15.74 -12.74 -2.03
C GLY A 206 16.68 -12.64 -3.24
N ILE A 207 16.18 -12.25 -4.41
CA ILE A 207 16.97 -12.01 -5.61
C ILE A 207 17.00 -10.52 -5.89
N SER A 208 18.17 -9.91 -5.73
CA SER A 208 18.41 -8.50 -6.04
C SER A 208 18.43 -8.26 -7.56
N THR A 209 17.92 -7.10 -7.98
CA THR A 209 18.09 -6.55 -9.33
C THR A 209 19.16 -5.46 -9.30
N ALA A 210 19.40 -4.80 -10.45
CA ALA A 210 20.27 -3.63 -10.50
C ALA A 210 19.68 -2.42 -9.74
N GLU A 211 18.35 -2.33 -9.63
CA GLU A 211 17.68 -1.19 -9.00
C GLU A 211 17.26 -1.46 -7.55
N VAL A 212 16.95 -2.71 -7.21
CA VAL A 212 16.44 -3.10 -5.89
C VAL A 212 17.24 -4.26 -5.33
N GLY A 213 18.03 -3.97 -4.29
CA GLY A 213 18.64 -5.00 -3.45
C GLY A 213 17.65 -5.50 -2.41
N GLN A 214 17.61 -6.82 -2.17
CA GLN A 214 16.82 -7.45 -1.10
C GLN A 214 17.74 -8.15 -0.10
N GLU A 215 17.45 -8.04 1.20
CA GLU A 215 18.27 -8.61 2.28
C GLU A 215 19.75 -8.21 2.16
N VAL A 216 19.98 -6.91 1.91
CA VAL A 216 21.31 -6.38 1.61
C VAL A 216 22.13 -6.32 2.90
N GLU A 217 23.32 -6.91 2.88
CA GLU A 217 24.26 -6.81 3.98
C GLU A 217 24.73 -5.36 4.16
N VAL A 218 24.61 -4.86 5.39
CA VAL A 218 25.05 -3.52 5.78
C VAL A 218 26.04 -3.64 6.94
N LEU A 219 27.19 -3.02 6.77
CA LEU A 219 28.25 -2.97 7.78
C LEU A 219 28.03 -1.81 8.78
N HIS A 220 28.88 -1.73 9.79
CA HIS A 220 28.90 -0.68 10.82
C HIS A 220 27.62 -0.59 11.66
N GLN A 221 26.93 -1.71 11.83
CA GLN A 221 25.72 -1.80 12.65
C GLN A 221 26.05 -1.81 14.14
N PRO A 222 25.15 -1.30 15.01
CA PRO A 222 25.33 -1.32 16.46
C PRO A 222 25.04 -2.72 17.04
N THR A 223 25.61 -3.76 16.44
CA THR A 223 25.49 -5.17 16.83
C THR A 223 26.87 -5.72 17.18
N GLY A 224 26.94 -6.84 17.90
CA GLY A 224 28.22 -7.44 18.29
C GLY A 224 29.10 -7.86 17.11
N SER A 225 28.50 -8.18 15.94
CA SER A 225 29.23 -8.48 14.70
C SER A 225 29.56 -7.24 13.88
N GLY A 226 28.88 -6.11 14.12
CA GLY A 226 28.94 -4.93 13.25
C GLY A 226 28.19 -5.09 11.93
N ILE A 227 27.47 -6.20 11.72
CA ILE A 227 26.77 -6.55 10.48
C ILE A 227 25.26 -6.61 10.74
N GLY A 228 24.47 -6.16 9.76
CA GLY A 228 23.01 -6.37 9.71
C GLY A 228 22.53 -6.47 8.26
N TYR A 229 21.23 -6.67 8.07
CA TYR A 229 20.63 -6.92 6.75
C TYR A 229 19.41 -6.02 6.58
N ALA A 230 19.49 -5.11 5.61
CA ALA A 230 18.36 -4.24 5.27
C ALA A 230 17.38 -5.00 4.35
N ASP A 231 16.07 -4.93 4.64
CA ASP A 231 15.06 -5.63 3.86
C ASP A 231 15.11 -5.23 2.38
N TYR A 232 15.25 -3.93 2.10
CA TYR A 232 15.49 -3.41 0.75
C TYR A 232 16.47 -2.24 0.74
N VAL A 233 17.26 -2.15 -0.34
CA VAL A 233 18.04 -0.96 -0.71
C VAL A 233 17.71 -0.60 -2.15
N LEU A 234 17.34 0.66 -2.37
CA LEU A 234 17.02 1.20 -3.68
C LEU A 234 18.26 1.91 -4.24
N TRP A 235 18.70 1.50 -5.42
CA TRP A 235 19.95 1.94 -6.03
C TRP A 235 19.71 2.95 -7.15
N GLY A 236 20.58 3.95 -7.22
CA GLY A 236 20.65 4.87 -8.36
C GLY A 236 21.48 4.28 -9.49
N GLU A 237 21.35 4.86 -10.69
CA GLU A 237 22.13 4.43 -11.86
C GLU A 237 23.65 4.56 -11.66
N ASN A 238 24.07 5.43 -10.74
CA ASN A 238 25.46 5.63 -10.34
C ASN A 238 25.97 4.56 -9.36
N GLY A 239 25.17 3.54 -9.03
CA GLY A 239 25.51 2.48 -8.07
C GLY A 239 25.51 2.93 -6.61
N LYS A 240 25.01 4.14 -6.29
CA LYS A 240 24.90 4.65 -4.93
C LYS A 240 23.50 4.39 -4.36
N PRO A 241 23.38 4.18 -3.04
CA PRO A 241 22.10 3.92 -2.42
C PRO A 241 21.27 5.22 -2.38
N LEU A 242 20.09 5.19 -2.98
CA LEU A 242 19.12 6.28 -2.96
C LEU A 242 18.21 6.20 -1.75
N ALA A 243 17.81 5.00 -1.37
CA ALA A 243 16.99 4.77 -0.19
C ALA A 243 17.22 3.41 0.44
N VAL A 244 16.86 3.30 1.72
CA VAL A 244 16.81 2.04 2.48
C VAL A 244 15.41 1.85 3.06
N ILE A 245 14.92 0.61 3.08
CA ILE A 245 13.60 0.27 3.59
C ILE A 245 13.73 -0.80 4.66
N GLU A 246 13.18 -0.52 5.84
CA GLU A 246 13.00 -1.48 6.93
C GLU A 246 11.53 -1.88 7.06
N ALA A 247 11.24 -3.17 7.03
CA ALA A 247 9.91 -3.73 7.18
C ALA A 247 9.73 -4.37 8.57
N LYS A 248 8.66 -3.99 9.26
CA LYS A 248 8.18 -4.70 10.46
C LYS A 248 6.98 -5.55 10.13
N LYS A 249 6.67 -6.50 11.02
CA LYS A 249 5.45 -7.31 10.90
C LYS A 249 4.24 -6.40 10.77
N THR A 250 3.28 -6.78 9.94
CA THR A 250 2.04 -6.04 9.69
C THR A 250 1.31 -5.71 11.00
N ALA A 251 1.31 -6.65 11.95
CA ALA A 251 0.69 -6.50 13.26
C ALA A 251 1.45 -5.56 14.23
N GLU A 252 2.64 -5.09 13.85
CA GLU A 252 3.45 -4.18 14.65
C GLU A 252 3.41 -2.75 14.09
N ASP A 253 3.58 -1.78 14.99
CA ASP A 253 3.73 -0.38 14.61
C ASP A 253 5.03 -0.19 13.82
N ALA A 254 4.90 0.36 12.60
CA ALA A 254 6.02 0.69 11.72
C ALA A 254 7.06 1.58 12.41
N GLN A 255 6.67 2.45 13.35
CA GLN A 255 7.58 3.33 14.10
C GLN A 255 8.68 2.58 14.84
N LYS A 256 8.46 1.31 15.21
CA LYS A 256 9.49 0.46 15.84
C LYS A 256 10.69 0.23 14.91
N GLY A 257 10.49 0.26 13.59
CA GLY A 257 11.56 0.11 12.60
C GLY A 257 12.38 1.38 12.37
N LYS A 258 11.93 2.54 12.84
CA LYS A 258 12.55 3.84 12.55
C LYS A 258 14.04 3.88 12.88
N MET A 259 14.43 3.46 14.09
CA MET A 259 15.84 3.51 14.51
C MET A 259 16.70 2.51 13.76
N GLN A 260 16.17 1.31 13.48
CA GLN A 260 16.87 0.30 12.70
C GLN A 260 17.15 0.79 11.27
N ALA A 261 16.14 1.38 10.63
CA ALA A 261 16.27 1.95 9.29
C ALA A 261 17.33 3.06 9.22
N LYS A 262 17.43 3.88 10.29
CA LYS A 262 18.50 4.87 10.42
C LYS A 262 19.89 4.22 10.54
N TYR A 263 20.04 3.16 11.34
CA TYR A 263 21.33 2.49 11.46
C TYR A 263 21.78 1.87 10.14
N TYR A 264 20.85 1.37 9.33
CA TYR A 264 21.18 0.93 7.97
C TYR A 264 21.59 2.09 7.07
N ALA A 265 20.91 3.24 7.12
CA ALA A 265 21.35 4.43 6.40
C ALA A 265 22.75 4.89 6.82
N ASP A 266 23.05 4.88 8.13
CA ASP A 266 24.38 5.23 8.66
C ASP A 266 25.47 4.26 8.16
N GLY A 267 25.16 2.96 8.05
CA GLY A 267 26.07 1.95 7.52
C GLY A 267 26.31 2.10 6.01
N LEU A 268 25.22 2.24 5.24
CA LEU A 268 25.27 2.45 3.79
C LEU A 268 26.00 3.74 3.41
N GLU A 269 25.84 4.81 4.18
CA GLU A 269 26.58 6.05 3.99
C GLU A 269 28.10 5.84 4.13
N LYS A 270 28.54 5.09 5.15
CA LYS A 270 29.96 4.78 5.33
C LYS A 270 30.51 3.90 4.21
N MET A 271 29.69 2.98 3.70
CA MET A 271 30.09 2.03 2.65
C MET A 271 30.15 2.69 1.25
N HIS A 272 29.21 3.58 0.94
CA HIS A 272 29.02 4.11 -0.42
C HIS A 272 29.24 5.63 -0.55
N GLY A 273 29.47 6.33 0.56
CA GLY A 273 29.70 7.79 0.58
C GLY A 273 28.46 8.62 0.20
N GLN A 274 27.26 8.05 0.31
CA GLN A 274 25.99 8.75 0.07
C GLN A 274 24.97 8.29 1.09
N ARG A 275 24.33 9.26 1.76
CA ARG A 275 23.29 9.00 2.74
C ARG A 275 21.95 8.70 2.05
N PRO A 276 21.43 7.47 2.12
CA PRO A 276 20.14 7.15 1.52
C PRO A 276 18.97 7.77 2.29
N VAL A 277 17.87 8.04 1.60
CA VAL A 277 16.59 8.37 2.24
C VAL A 277 16.08 7.15 3.01
N ILE A 278 15.55 7.37 4.20
CA ILE A 278 15.09 6.28 5.07
C ILE A 278 13.59 6.06 4.85
N PHE A 279 13.19 4.83 4.59
CA PHE A 279 11.81 4.37 4.69
C PHE A 279 11.68 3.30 5.77
N TYR A 280 10.51 3.28 6.41
CA TYR A 280 10.12 2.18 7.27
C TYR A 280 8.63 1.91 7.16
N THR A 281 8.24 0.64 7.19
CA THR A 281 6.88 0.23 6.87
C THR A 281 6.47 -1.06 7.60
N ASN A 282 5.17 -1.29 7.72
CA ASN A 282 4.58 -2.57 8.09
C ASN A 282 3.83 -3.24 6.93
N GLY A 283 3.99 -2.73 5.70
CA GLY A 283 3.25 -3.13 4.51
C GLY A 283 2.08 -2.20 4.15
N TYR A 284 1.49 -1.51 5.13
CA TYR A 284 0.40 -0.55 4.93
C TYR A 284 0.83 0.89 5.11
N ASP A 285 1.39 1.16 6.29
CA ASP A 285 1.86 2.47 6.66
C ASP A 285 3.28 2.60 6.13
N ILE A 286 3.48 3.53 5.20
CA ILE A 286 4.81 3.86 4.70
C ILE A 286 5.21 5.18 5.34
N PHE A 287 6.35 5.20 6.00
CA PHE A 287 6.96 6.42 6.50
C PHE A 287 8.24 6.72 5.74
N ILE A 288 8.48 8.02 5.51
CA ILE A 288 9.71 8.55 4.95
C ILE A 288 10.40 9.43 5.99
N TRP A 289 11.72 9.35 6.03
CA TRP A 289 12.57 10.18 6.85
C TRP A 289 13.85 10.55 6.09
N ASP A 290 13.99 11.84 5.77
CA ASP A 290 15.22 12.42 5.22
C ASP A 290 15.93 13.19 6.35
N ASP A 291 16.68 12.45 7.15
CA ASP A 291 17.33 12.99 8.33
C ASP A 291 18.58 13.82 8.00
N ALA A 292 19.17 13.64 6.80
CA ALA A 292 20.20 14.51 6.25
C ALA A 292 19.70 15.97 6.13
N LYS A 293 18.41 16.14 5.80
CA LYS A 293 17.76 17.46 5.76
C LYS A 293 17.23 17.94 7.11
N THR A 294 17.44 17.20 8.19
CA THR A 294 16.84 17.45 9.52
C THR A 294 15.31 17.46 9.50
N GLU A 295 14.69 16.80 8.51
CA GLU A 295 13.23 16.74 8.42
C GLU A 295 12.67 15.69 9.39
N PRO A 296 11.53 15.98 10.07
CA PRO A 296 10.87 14.97 10.87
C PRO A 296 10.24 13.89 9.96
N PRO A 297 10.15 12.62 10.42
CA PRO A 297 9.48 11.58 9.67
C PRO A 297 8.01 11.91 9.42
N ARG A 298 7.46 11.40 8.32
CA ARG A 298 6.05 11.57 7.96
C ARG A 298 5.53 10.36 7.19
N SER A 299 4.20 10.19 7.21
CA SER A 299 3.53 9.15 6.44
C SER A 299 3.46 9.51 4.94
N LEU A 300 3.40 8.46 4.12
CA LEU A 300 3.24 8.45 2.68
C LEU A 300 2.22 7.40 2.26
N PHE A 301 1.66 7.59 1.07
CA PHE A 301 0.75 6.62 0.43
C PHE A 301 1.48 5.64 -0.51
N GLY A 302 2.76 5.87 -0.77
CA GLY A 302 3.58 5.06 -1.69
C GLY A 302 5.05 5.43 -1.58
N PHE A 303 5.91 4.56 -2.08
CA PHE A 303 7.34 4.84 -2.16
C PHE A 303 7.64 5.89 -3.23
N TYR A 304 8.82 6.48 -3.15
CA TYR A 304 9.28 7.41 -4.17
C TYR A 304 9.78 6.63 -5.37
N SER A 305 9.55 7.15 -6.58
CA SER A 305 10.24 6.68 -7.78
C SER A 305 11.73 7.01 -7.71
N ARG A 306 12.53 6.36 -8.56
CA ARG A 306 13.97 6.64 -8.69
C ARG A 306 14.23 8.12 -8.97
N ASP A 307 13.58 8.70 -9.97
CA ASP A 307 13.68 10.13 -10.30
C ASP A 307 13.33 11.04 -9.12
N SER A 308 12.33 10.67 -8.31
CA SER A 308 11.94 11.43 -7.12
C SER A 308 13.00 11.38 -6.01
N LEU A 309 13.67 10.25 -5.85
CA LEU A 309 14.78 10.10 -4.91
C LEU A 309 16.06 10.81 -5.41
N ASP A 310 16.38 10.67 -6.70
CA ASP A 310 17.47 11.41 -7.33
C ASP A 310 17.26 12.92 -7.18
N TYR A 311 16.05 13.40 -7.44
CA TYR A 311 15.69 14.79 -7.21
C TYR A 311 15.79 15.18 -5.73
N ALA A 312 15.39 14.30 -4.80
CA ALA A 312 15.51 14.56 -3.37
C ALA A 312 16.98 14.69 -2.94
N HIS A 313 17.89 13.90 -3.51
CA HIS A 313 19.34 14.00 -3.28
C HIS A 313 19.97 15.21 -3.98
N PHE A 314 19.57 15.52 -5.20
CA PHE A 314 19.97 16.76 -5.87
C PHE A 314 19.62 17.98 -5.00
N GLN A 315 18.40 18.01 -4.45
CA GLN A 315 17.96 19.04 -3.53
C GLN A 315 18.73 19.05 -2.20
N SER A 316 19.24 17.93 -1.70
CA SER A 316 20.05 17.97 -0.47
C SER A 316 21.43 18.57 -0.69
N GLN A 317 21.98 18.41 -1.90
CA GLN A 317 23.33 18.87 -2.24
C GLN A 317 23.39 20.34 -2.70
N LEU A 318 22.35 20.82 -3.39
CA LEU A 318 22.42 22.10 -4.13
C LEU A 318 21.45 23.17 -3.64
N ARG A 319 20.59 22.86 -2.67
CA ARG A 319 19.59 23.83 -2.20
C ARG A 319 20.21 24.79 -1.20
N GLU A 320 19.87 26.07 -1.34
CA GLU A 320 20.25 27.11 -0.37
C GLU A 320 19.76 26.71 1.02
N SER A 321 20.68 26.71 1.99
CA SER A 321 20.41 26.15 3.31
C SER A 321 19.41 26.97 4.13
N THR A 322 19.29 28.27 3.81
CA THR A 322 18.47 29.24 4.54
C THR A 322 17.74 30.17 3.58
N ILE A 323 16.49 29.85 3.25
CA ILE A 323 15.67 30.64 2.31
C ILE A 323 15.33 32.00 2.90
N GLY A 324 15.14 32.10 4.22
CA GLY A 324 14.83 33.35 4.93
C GLY A 324 15.96 34.38 4.91
N ALA A 325 17.18 33.98 4.55
CA ALA A 325 18.30 34.91 4.35
C ALA A 325 18.21 35.64 3.00
N LEU A 326 17.43 35.11 2.05
CA LEU A 326 17.20 35.74 0.75
C LEU A 326 16.23 36.90 0.89
N ASN A 327 16.55 38.02 0.23
CA ASN A 327 15.62 39.14 0.13
C ASN A 327 14.79 38.99 -1.15
N PRO A 328 13.48 39.26 -1.11
CA PRO A 328 12.67 39.28 -2.32
C PRO A 328 13.11 40.43 -3.23
N GLU A 329 12.99 40.24 -4.54
CA GLU A 329 13.32 41.28 -5.51
C GLU A 329 12.41 42.50 -5.35
N GLU A 330 13.00 43.67 -5.10
CA GLU A 330 12.26 44.93 -4.91
C GLU A 330 11.42 45.30 -6.13
N ALA A 331 11.83 44.89 -7.34
CA ALA A 331 11.06 45.09 -8.56
C ALA A 331 9.70 44.38 -8.55
N ILE A 332 9.57 43.29 -7.78
CA ILE A 332 8.35 42.49 -7.67
C ILE A 332 7.55 42.92 -6.44
N THR A 333 8.21 43.06 -5.30
CA THR A 333 7.59 43.48 -4.03
C THR A 333 8.38 44.60 -3.36
N ASP A 334 7.75 45.77 -3.29
CA ASP A 334 8.30 47.02 -2.74
C ASP A 334 7.63 47.44 -1.42
N ARG A 335 6.56 46.75 -1.01
CA ARG A 335 5.81 47.08 0.21
C ARG A 335 6.29 46.28 1.40
N LEU A 336 6.54 46.97 2.52
CA LEU A 336 7.04 46.36 3.77
C LEU A 336 6.23 45.14 4.23
N TYR A 337 4.90 45.20 4.18
CA TYR A 337 4.06 44.08 4.61
C TYR A 337 4.11 42.87 3.66
N GLN A 338 4.47 43.07 2.38
CA GLN A 338 4.68 41.98 1.41
C GLN A 338 6.02 41.31 1.69
N ILE A 339 7.07 42.11 1.89
CA ILE A 339 8.41 41.64 2.26
C ILE A 339 8.35 40.86 3.57
N GLU A 340 7.67 41.38 4.59
CA GLU A 340 7.47 40.70 5.87
C GLU A 340 6.74 39.36 5.68
N ALA A 341 5.66 39.32 4.90
CA ALA A 341 4.93 38.09 4.64
C ALA A 341 5.82 37.03 3.96
N ILE A 342 6.63 37.43 2.98
CA ILE A 342 7.58 36.55 2.29
C ILE A 342 8.62 36.01 3.26
N LYS A 343 9.25 36.88 4.06
CA LYS A 343 10.25 36.48 5.06
C LYS A 343 9.69 35.51 6.09
N ARG A 344 8.47 35.75 6.60
CA ARG A 344 7.83 34.81 7.55
C ARG A 344 7.52 33.46 6.93
N VAL A 345 7.13 33.41 5.66
CA VAL A 345 6.92 32.14 4.94
C VAL A 345 8.27 31.43 4.76
N ALA A 346 9.31 32.14 4.34
CA ALA A 346 10.65 31.59 4.18
C ALA A 346 11.21 31.03 5.51
N GLU A 347 11.16 31.81 6.60
CA GLU A 347 11.54 31.36 7.95
C GLU A 347 10.74 30.15 8.43
N THR A 348 9.46 30.07 8.06
CA THR A 348 8.60 28.93 8.39
C THR A 348 9.10 27.65 7.70
N PHE A 349 9.52 27.76 6.44
CA PHE A 349 10.10 26.66 5.69
C PHE A 349 11.53 26.32 6.13
N ASP A 350 12.34 27.31 6.56
CA ASP A 350 13.64 27.08 7.20
C ASP A 350 13.50 26.28 8.49
N LYS A 351 12.43 26.52 9.26
CA LYS A 351 12.02 25.71 10.43
C LYS A 351 11.43 24.34 10.07
N ARG A 352 11.59 23.89 8.82
CA ARG A 352 11.10 22.60 8.29
C ARG A 352 9.59 22.39 8.41
N ARG A 353 8.81 23.47 8.51
CA ARG A 353 7.35 23.38 8.38
C ARG A 353 7.02 23.19 6.89
N ARG A 354 5.98 22.40 6.59
CA ARG A 354 5.60 22.07 5.21
C ARG A 354 4.49 22.96 4.64
N ARG A 355 3.88 23.79 5.47
CA ARG A 355 2.74 24.64 5.13
C ARG A 355 2.87 25.97 5.85
N ALA A 356 2.49 27.03 5.17
CA ALA A 356 2.32 28.37 5.72
C ALA A 356 0.96 28.90 5.24
N LEU A 357 0.33 29.73 6.07
CA LEU A 357 -0.92 30.41 5.73
C LEU A 357 -0.67 31.92 5.79
N VAL A 358 -0.92 32.61 4.67
CA VAL A 358 -0.84 34.06 4.58
C VAL A 358 -2.25 34.60 4.39
N ILE A 359 -2.69 35.45 5.31
CA ILE A 359 -4.00 36.10 5.25
C ILE A 359 -3.80 37.55 4.80
N GLN A 360 -4.39 37.91 3.67
CA GLN A 360 -4.27 39.23 3.07
C GLN A 360 -5.61 39.70 2.50
N ALA A 361 -5.96 40.96 2.80
CA ALA A 361 -7.15 41.60 2.24
C ALA A 361 -7.11 41.66 0.70
N THR A 362 -8.26 41.81 0.07
CA THR A 362 -8.35 41.96 -1.40
C THR A 362 -7.73 43.29 -1.81
N GLY A 363 -6.98 43.29 -2.92
CA GLY A 363 -6.26 44.48 -3.41
C GLY A 363 -4.88 44.75 -2.80
N THR A 364 -4.43 43.97 -1.80
CA THR A 364 -3.11 44.21 -1.15
C THR A 364 -1.91 43.57 -1.87
N GLY A 365 -2.13 42.95 -3.02
CA GLY A 365 -1.07 42.38 -3.87
C GLY A 365 -0.69 40.93 -3.56
N LYS A 366 -1.66 40.07 -3.21
CA LYS A 366 -1.46 38.61 -3.03
C LYS A 366 -0.67 37.94 -4.17
N THR A 367 -0.95 38.32 -5.40
CA THR A 367 -0.26 37.78 -6.58
C THR A 367 1.23 38.12 -6.59
N ARG A 368 1.61 39.35 -6.20
CA ARG A 368 3.03 39.75 -6.13
C ARG A 368 3.78 38.97 -5.06
N VAL A 369 3.15 38.76 -3.89
CA VAL A 369 3.71 37.92 -2.82
C VAL A 369 3.90 36.48 -3.28
N ALA A 370 2.93 35.91 -4.00
CA ALA A 370 3.03 34.55 -4.52
C ALA A 370 4.16 34.40 -5.56
N ILE A 371 4.29 35.36 -6.49
CA ILE A 371 5.36 35.34 -7.50
C ILE A 371 6.74 35.46 -6.85
N ALA A 372 6.91 36.36 -5.87
CA ALA A 372 8.20 36.53 -5.20
C ALA A 372 8.59 35.36 -4.27
N LEU A 373 7.70 34.40 -4.01
CA LEU A 373 7.98 33.17 -3.27
C LEU A 373 8.41 32.00 -4.18
N CYS A 374 8.16 32.11 -5.49
CA CYS A 374 8.54 31.11 -6.49
C CYS A 374 9.89 31.47 -7.09
#